data_AF-A0A920NAP0-F1
#
_entry.id   AF-A0A920NAP0-F1
#
_cell.length_a   1.000
_cell.length_b   1.000
_cell.length_c   1.000
_cell.angle_alpha   90.00
_cell.angle_beta   90.00
_cell.angle_gamma   90.00
#
_symmetry.space_group_name_H-M   'P 1'
#
loop_
_entity.id
_entity.type
_entity.pdbx_description
1 polymer ?
#
loop_
_entity_poly.entity_id
_entity_poly.type
_entity_poly.pdbx_seq_one_letter_code
_entity_poly.pdbx_strand_id
1 'polypeptide(L)' 'MGSLKNLILAGEESQKYGNPLTPHWPKEDLDISLNVDSHDFAIKIQEEDGYMVSRKEIIGKL' A
#
# COMPACT_ATOMS: atom_id res chain seq x y z
N MET A 1 -15.84 7.20 3.97
CA MET A 1 -14.37 7.07 3.89
C MET A 1 -13.98 5.74 4.52
N GLY A 2 -13.22 4.89 3.82
CA GLY A 2 -13.01 3.49 4.17
C GLY A 2 -12.17 3.29 5.43
N SER A 3 -12.49 2.22 6.19
CA SER A 3 -11.88 1.89 7.49
C SER A 3 -10.35 1.77 7.46
N LEU A 4 -9.76 1.35 6.33
CA LEU A 4 -8.32 1.13 6.20
C LEU A 4 -7.51 2.43 6.11
N LYS A 5 -7.98 3.43 5.35
CA LYS A 5 -7.29 4.73 5.24
C LYS A 5 -7.21 5.43 6.59
N ASN A 6 -8.29 5.36 7.37
CA ASN A 6 -8.32 5.92 8.72
C ASN A 6 -7.34 5.21 9.65
N LEU A 7 -7.19 3.89 9.51
CA LEU A 7 -6.20 3.12 10.26
C LEU A 7 -4.77 3.54 9.92
N ILE A 8 -4.45 3.69 8.63
CA ILE A 8 -3.13 4.14 8.17
C ILE A 8 -2.79 5.52 8.76
N LEU A 9 -3.73 6.48 8.68
CA LEU A 9 -3.55 7.83 9.20
C LEU A 9 -3.44 7.91 10.73
N ALA A 10 -4.02 6.94 11.45
CA ALA A 10 -3.91 6.87 12.91
C ALA A 10 -2.52 6.36 13.37
N GLY A 11 -1.77 5.68 12.49
CA GLY A 11 -0.44 5.16 12.80
C GLY A 11 0.62 6.25 12.91
N GLU A 12 1.49 6.14 13.90
CA GLU A 12 2.58 7.11 14.17
C GLU A 12 3.51 7.30 12.97
N GLU A 13 3.80 6.23 12.22
CA GLU A 13 4.65 6.27 11.03
C GLU A 13 4.11 7.23 9.95
N SER A 14 2.80 7.30 9.77
CA SER A 14 2.19 8.16 8.74
C SER A 14 2.39 9.65 9.02
N GLN A 15 2.62 10.03 10.27
CA GLN A 15 2.74 11.42 10.71
C GLN A 15 4.09 12.05 10.34
N LYS A 16 5.07 11.24 9.91
CA LYS A 16 6.41 11.68 9.50
C LYS A 16 6.41 12.41 8.16
N TYR A 17 5.48 12.05 7.27
CA TYR A 17 5.45 12.51 5.89
C TYR A 17 4.88 13.94 5.77
N GLY A 18 5.52 14.75 4.92
CA GLY A 18 5.13 16.14 4.67
C GLY A 18 5.59 17.15 5.73
N ASN A 19 6.41 16.73 6.69
CA ASN A 19 7.04 17.65 7.64
C ASN A 19 8.21 18.39 6.97
N PRO A 20 8.19 19.75 6.91
CA PRO A 20 9.27 20.53 6.30
C PRO A 20 10.64 20.36 6.97
N LEU A 21 10.68 19.93 8.24
CA LEU A 21 11.92 19.69 8.98
C LEU A 21 12.58 18.35 8.61
N THR A 22 11.86 17.47 7.93
CA THR A 22 12.32 16.13 7.52
C THR A 22 12.02 15.92 6.03
N PRO A 23 12.73 16.63 5.14
CA PRO A 23 12.42 16.69 3.70
C PRO A 23 12.61 15.36 2.95
N HIS A 24 13.25 14.38 3.57
CA HIS A 24 13.41 13.02 3.03
C HIS A 24 12.13 12.16 3.18
N TRP A 25 11.10 12.68 3.85
CA TRP A 25 9.76 12.08 3.92
C TRP A 25 8.74 12.95 3.20
N PRO A 26 8.71 12.93 1.85
CA PRO A 26 7.79 13.74 1.05
C PRO A 26 6.34 13.31 1.27
N LYS A 27 5.39 14.25 1.23
CA LYS A 27 3.96 13.93 1.44
C LYS A 27 3.43 12.93 0.41
N GLU A 28 3.99 12.98 -0.80
CA GLU A 28 3.63 12.18 -1.96
C GLU A 28 3.72 10.67 -1.67
N ASP A 29 4.66 10.23 -0.83
CA ASP A 29 4.81 8.83 -0.44
C ASP A 29 3.61 8.34 0.41
N LEU A 30 3.10 9.21 1.30
CA LEU A 30 1.88 8.94 2.07
C LEU A 30 0.66 8.92 1.15
N ASP A 31 0.58 9.85 0.18
CA ASP A 31 -0.52 9.91 -0.78
C ASP A 31 -0.60 8.62 -1.63
N ILE A 32 0.55 8.07 -2.06
CA ILE A 32 0.62 6.76 -2.74
C ILE A 32 0.11 5.65 -1.81
N SER A 33 0.55 5.64 -0.55
CA SER A 33 0.15 4.62 0.43
C SER A 33 -1.35 4.65 0.73
N LEU A 34 -1.99 5.83 0.72
CA LEU A 34 -3.43 5.98 0.92
C LEU A 34 -4.26 5.48 -0.29
N ASN A 35 -3.62 5.14 -1.40
CA ASN A 35 -4.25 4.45 -2.53
C ASN A 35 -4.14 2.92 -2.43
N VAL A 36 -3.93 2.37 -1.24
CA VAL A 36 -3.81 0.92 -0.97
C VAL A 36 -4.90 0.06 -1.62
N ASP A 37 -6.16 0.50 -1.64
CA ASP A 37 -7.29 -0.24 -2.22
C ASP A 37 -7.58 0.14 -3.70
N SER A 38 -6.63 0.75 -4.40
CA SER A 38 -6.82 1.23 -5.78
C SER A 38 -6.85 0.10 -6.82
N HIS A 39 -6.38 -1.10 -6.46
CA HIS A 39 -6.28 -2.24 -7.36
C HIS A 39 -7.20 -3.36 -6.90
N ASP A 40 -7.90 -3.98 -7.84
CA ASP A 40 -8.83 -5.10 -7.61
C ASP A 40 -8.14 -6.46 -7.61
N PHE A 41 -6.84 -6.47 -7.29
CA PHE A 41 -6.04 -7.67 -7.32
C PHE A 41 -5.00 -7.71 -6.22
N ALA A 42 -4.74 -8.91 -5.75
CA ALA A 42 -3.58 -9.19 -4.94
C ALA A 42 -2.43 -9.71 -5.81
N ILE A 43 -1.23 -9.58 -5.29
CA ILE A 43 -0.07 -10.31 -5.79
C ILE A 43 0.10 -11.55 -4.93
N LYS A 44 0.10 -12.71 -5.58
CA LYS A 44 0.40 -13.98 -4.94
C LYS A 44 1.72 -14.51 -5.49
N ILE A 45 2.58 -14.96 -4.58
CA ILE A 45 3.79 -15.69 -4.96
C ILE A 45 3.46 -17.17 -5.06
N GLN A 46 3.78 -17.77 -6.20
CA GLN A 46 3.58 -19.19 -6.46
C GLN A 46 4.82 -19.80 -7.10
N GLU A 47 5.04 -21.10 -6.89
CA GLU A 47 6.12 -21.83 -7.52
C GLU A 47 5.72 -22.25 -8.95
N GLU A 48 6.51 -21.85 -9.94
CA GLU A 48 6.36 -22.21 -11.35
C GLU A 48 7.72 -22.68 -11.87
N ASP A 49 7.79 -23.91 -12.40
CA ASP A 49 9.02 -24.51 -12.92
C ASP A 49 10.23 -24.42 -11.96
N GLY A 50 9.98 -24.50 -10.65
CA GLY A 50 11.00 -24.40 -9.60
C GLY A 50 11.41 -22.96 -9.23
N TYR A 51 10.72 -21.94 -9.76
CA TYR A 51 10.96 -20.53 -9.47
C TYR A 51 9.79 -19.91 -8.72
N MET A 52 10.07 -19.00 -7.78
CA MET A 52 9.05 -18.19 -7.12
C MET A 52 8.63 -17.04 -8.04
N VAL A 53 7.41 -17.12 -8.56
CA VAL A 53 6.85 -16.16 -9.52
C VAL A 53 5.71 -15.37 -8.88
N SER A 54 5.72 -14.05 -9.08
CA SER A 54 4.64 -13.15 -8.69
C SER A 54 3.57 -13.11 -9.77
N ARG A 55 2.33 -13.46 -9.41
CA ARG A 55 1.18 -13.38 -10.32
C ARG A 55 0.06 -12.53 -9.72
N LYS A 56 -0.67 -11.87 -10.62
CA LYS A 56 -1.94 -11.20 -10.31
C LYS A 56 -2.98 -12.25 -9.94
N GLU A 57 -3.53 -12.19 -8.74
CA GLU A 57 -4.71 -12.94 -8.32
C GLU A 57 -5.89 -11.96 -8.31
N ILE A 58 -6.87 -12.18 -9.20
CA ILE A 58 -8.09 -11.38 -9.23
C ILE A 58 -8.92 -11.79 -8.02
N ILE A 59 -9.08 -10.87 -7.06
CA ILE A 59 -9.98 -11.07 -5.94
C ILE A 59 -11.34 -10.56 -6.40
N GLY A 60 -12.32 -11.45 -6.54
CA GLY A 60 -13.70 -11.04 -6.80
C GLY A 60 -14.14 -10.02 -5.75
N LYS A 61 -14.75 -8.90 -6.17
CA LYS A 61 -15.20 -7.84 -5.25
C LYS A 61 -15.97 -8.46 -4.07
N LEU A 62 -15.46 -8.23 -2.86
CA LEU A 62 -16.15 -8.50 -1.59
C LEU A 62 -17.42 -7.66 -1.50
#